data_AF-K1UJA8-F1
#
_entry.id   AF-K1UJA8-F1
#
_cell.length_a   1.000
_cell.length_b   1.000
_cell.length_c   1.000
_cell.angle_alpha   90.00
_cell.angle_beta   90.00
_cell.angle_gamma   90.00
#
_symmetry.space_group_name_H-M   'P 1'
#
loop_
_entity.id
_entity.type
_entity.pdbx_description
1 polymer ?
#
loop_
_entity_poly.entity_id
_entity_poly.type
_entity_poly.pdbx_seq_one_letter_code
_entity_poly.pdbx_strand_id
1 'polypeptide(L)'
;MISSFGSKFQFKPENAPKGAGTKCLVDCPLVDTCRYSAKRLYLDQPKRWAFYIWDKLEGIENPTDEDRINLLKGDSNYGRCIYKCDNNVVDHQSVLVNFKNGATGTHNMVGGSAGPMRRIHIIGTKGEIYGDFEESKFTVAKIHPTKTDEKTVEVVDLNVNGDMVGAYGGHGGGDEKLAADFVEFLRGGKPSLACTSIFDSVAGHLCVYLA
;
A
#
# COMPACT_ATOMS: atom_id res chain seq x y z
N MET A 1 2.71 23.62 7.84
CA MET A 1 1.43 23.35 8.55
C MET A 1 0.92 22.02 8.05
N ILE A 2 0.41 21.18 8.94
CA ILE A 2 -0.18 19.89 8.60
C ILE A 2 -1.58 19.86 9.19
N SER A 3 -2.53 19.38 8.39
CA SER A 3 -3.90 19.11 8.83
C SER A 3 -4.25 17.70 8.40
N SER A 4 -4.87 16.95 9.28
CA SER A 4 -5.14 15.54 9.07
C SER A 4 -6.53 15.19 9.53
N PHE A 5 -7.23 14.43 8.71
CA PHE A 5 -8.58 13.96 8.98
C PHE A 5 -8.65 12.49 8.64
N GLY A 6 -8.96 11.67 9.63
CA GLY A 6 -9.06 10.24 9.46
C GLY A 6 -9.52 9.59 10.73
N SER A 7 -10.02 8.37 10.61
CA SER A 7 -10.36 7.55 11.77
C SER A 7 -10.34 6.09 11.38
N LYS A 8 -10.33 5.22 12.38
CA LYS A 8 -10.89 3.89 12.18
C LYS A 8 -12.40 4.10 12.07
N PHE A 9 -13.02 3.75 10.95
CA PHE A 9 -14.46 3.87 10.73
C PHE A 9 -15.08 2.50 10.42
N GLN A 10 -14.56 1.81 9.42
CA GLN A 10 -15.07 0.53 8.94
C GLN A 10 -14.76 -0.62 9.89
N PHE A 11 -13.51 -0.80 10.31
CA PHE A 11 -13.07 -2.02 11.02
C PHE A 11 -13.24 -1.89 12.54
N LYS A 12 -14.51 -1.84 12.97
CA LYS A 12 -14.89 -1.78 14.39
C LYS A 12 -15.82 -2.92 14.78
N PRO A 13 -15.84 -3.34 16.06
CA PRO A 13 -16.75 -4.39 16.53
C PRO A 13 -18.22 -4.13 16.21
N GLU A 14 -18.67 -2.88 16.33
CA GLU A 14 -20.04 -2.45 16.03
C GLU A 14 -20.43 -2.58 14.55
N ASN A 15 -19.45 -2.63 13.64
CA ASN A 15 -19.67 -2.82 12.21
C ASN A 15 -19.49 -4.29 11.77
N ALA A 16 -19.22 -5.20 12.71
CA ALA A 16 -19.11 -6.62 12.40
C ALA A 16 -20.45 -7.14 11.81
N PRO A 17 -20.41 -7.95 10.75
CA PRO A 17 -21.61 -8.61 10.25
C PRO A 17 -22.34 -9.36 11.38
N LYS A 18 -23.67 -9.27 11.39
CA LYS A 18 -24.49 -9.95 12.41
C LYS A 18 -24.16 -11.45 12.44
N GLY A 19 -23.83 -11.96 13.62
CA GLY A 19 -23.46 -13.37 13.80
C GLY A 19 -22.02 -13.71 13.41
N ALA A 20 -21.17 -12.75 13.04
CA ALA A 20 -19.75 -13.01 12.82
C ALA A 20 -19.09 -13.59 14.08
N GLY A 21 -18.26 -14.62 13.91
CA GLY A 21 -17.42 -15.17 14.97
C GLY A 21 -16.27 -14.23 15.35
N THR A 22 -15.39 -14.70 16.21
CA THR A 22 -14.14 -14.01 16.61
C THR A 22 -12.94 -14.47 15.78
N LYS A 23 -12.99 -15.68 15.19
CA LYS A 23 -11.93 -16.27 14.38
C LYS A 23 -12.53 -17.08 13.22
N CYS A 24 -12.14 -16.72 12.00
CA CYS A 24 -12.83 -17.12 10.77
C CYS A 24 -12.99 -18.64 10.62
N LEU A 25 -11.93 -19.42 10.88
CA LEU A 25 -11.94 -20.89 10.70
C LEU A 25 -12.35 -21.68 11.95
N VAL A 26 -12.78 -21.00 13.02
CA VAL A 26 -13.11 -21.63 14.30
C VAL A 26 -14.60 -21.48 14.62
N ASP A 27 -15.09 -20.25 14.74
CA ASP A 27 -16.42 -19.97 15.29
C ASP A 27 -17.29 -19.09 14.37
N CYS A 28 -16.83 -18.77 13.16
CA CYS A 28 -17.52 -17.83 12.28
C CYS A 28 -18.46 -18.55 11.29
N PRO A 29 -19.79 -18.44 11.41
CA PRO A 29 -20.73 -19.04 10.46
C PRO A 29 -20.70 -18.36 9.07
N LEU A 30 -20.04 -17.21 8.95
CA LEU A 30 -19.93 -16.43 7.72
C LEU A 30 -18.62 -16.71 6.95
N VAL A 31 -17.87 -17.73 7.33
CA VAL A 31 -16.54 -18.03 6.76
C VAL A 31 -16.54 -18.15 5.23
N ASP A 32 -17.63 -18.66 4.63
CA ASP A 32 -17.71 -18.84 3.18
C ASP A 32 -18.29 -17.63 2.43
N THR A 33 -18.97 -16.72 3.13
CA THR A 33 -19.69 -15.59 2.49
C THR A 33 -19.07 -14.22 2.80
N CYS A 34 -18.34 -14.08 3.90
CA CYS A 34 -17.72 -12.83 4.31
C CYS A 34 -16.61 -12.40 3.34
N ARG A 35 -16.65 -11.14 2.87
CA ARG A 35 -15.61 -10.54 2.01
C ARG A 35 -14.23 -10.41 2.68
N TYR A 36 -14.19 -10.46 4.02
CA TYR A 36 -12.97 -10.42 4.82
C TYR A 36 -12.66 -11.77 5.49
N SER A 37 -13.17 -12.87 4.94
CA SER A 37 -12.88 -14.20 5.46
C SER A 37 -11.41 -14.56 5.27
N ALA A 38 -10.74 -14.99 6.35
CA ALA A 38 -9.38 -15.51 6.30
C ALA A 38 -9.26 -16.72 5.34
N LYS A 39 -10.33 -17.52 5.19
CA LYS A 39 -10.37 -18.61 4.20
C LYS A 39 -10.17 -18.06 2.78
N ARG A 40 -11.00 -17.10 2.39
CA ARG A 40 -10.99 -16.52 1.04
C ARG A 40 -9.77 -15.67 0.75
N LEU A 41 -9.29 -14.95 1.75
CA LEU A 41 -8.13 -14.08 1.60
C LEU A 41 -6.81 -14.85 1.55
N TYR A 42 -6.70 -15.95 2.31
CA TYR A 42 -5.41 -16.62 2.52
C TYR A 42 -5.38 -18.07 2.05
N LEU A 43 -6.41 -18.89 2.30
CA LEU A 43 -6.40 -20.28 1.83
C LEU A 43 -6.73 -20.41 0.35
N ASP A 44 -7.68 -19.62 -0.15
CA ASP A 44 -8.00 -19.62 -1.59
C ASP A 44 -6.90 -18.92 -2.43
N GLN A 45 -6.00 -18.18 -1.77
CA GLN A 45 -4.92 -17.40 -2.39
C GLN A 45 -3.60 -17.52 -1.59
N PRO A 46 -3.04 -18.73 -1.42
CA PRO A 46 -1.96 -19.00 -0.45
C PRO A 46 -0.64 -18.34 -0.78
N LYS A 47 -0.44 -17.91 -2.03
CA LYS A 47 0.76 -17.17 -2.45
C LYS A 47 0.68 -15.68 -2.15
N ARG A 48 -0.54 -15.13 -2.07
CA ARG A 48 -0.78 -13.71 -1.81
C ARG A 48 -0.37 -13.42 -0.37
N TRP A 49 0.53 -12.45 -0.20
CA TRP A 49 1.04 -12.01 1.10
C TRP A 49 1.70 -13.13 1.91
N ALA A 50 2.20 -14.18 1.26
CA ALA A 50 2.70 -15.39 1.92
C ALA A 50 3.71 -15.10 3.04
N PHE A 51 4.62 -14.15 2.80
CA PHE A 51 5.64 -13.68 3.74
C PHE A 51 5.10 -12.99 5.00
N TYR A 52 3.85 -12.51 4.98
CA TYR A 52 3.19 -11.97 6.15
C TYR A 52 2.33 -13.02 6.87
N ILE A 53 1.55 -13.78 6.11
CA ILE A 53 0.49 -14.64 6.66
C ILE A 53 1.03 -15.95 7.22
N TRP A 54 2.11 -16.46 6.62
CA TRP A 54 2.71 -17.75 6.91
C TRP A 54 4.06 -17.64 7.62
N ASP A 55 4.32 -16.52 8.30
CA ASP A 55 5.55 -16.25 9.07
C ASP A 55 5.92 -17.42 10.00
N LYS A 56 4.93 -18.02 10.68
CA LYS A 56 5.13 -19.16 11.59
C LYS A 56 5.37 -20.50 10.88
N LEU A 57 5.30 -20.55 9.55
CA LEU A 57 5.53 -21.76 8.73
C LEU A 57 6.82 -21.65 7.90
N GLU A 58 7.59 -20.56 8.00
CA GLU A 58 8.81 -20.36 7.21
C GLU A 58 9.86 -21.46 7.40
N GLY A 59 9.86 -22.13 8.56
CA GLY A 59 10.75 -23.26 8.85
C GLY A 59 10.26 -24.61 8.32
N ILE A 60 9.07 -24.68 7.70
CA ILE A 60 8.50 -25.91 7.16
C ILE A 60 8.67 -25.90 5.65
N GLU A 61 9.33 -26.92 5.12
CA GLU A 61 9.43 -27.11 3.67
C GLU A 61 8.07 -27.51 3.10
N ASN A 62 7.56 -26.73 2.13
CA ASN A 62 6.28 -26.96 1.46
C ASN A 62 5.10 -27.18 2.43
N PRO A 63 4.73 -26.18 3.26
CA PRO A 63 3.64 -26.33 4.22
C PRO A 63 2.34 -26.70 3.52
N THR A 64 1.64 -27.66 4.11
CA THR A 64 0.37 -28.20 3.59
C THR A 64 -0.79 -27.24 3.85
N ASP A 65 -1.93 -27.48 3.21
CA ASP A 65 -3.14 -26.72 3.53
C ASP A 65 -3.62 -26.97 4.96
N GLU A 66 -3.37 -28.17 5.50
CA GLU A 66 -3.66 -28.49 6.90
C GLU A 66 -2.80 -27.65 7.86
N ASP A 67 -1.52 -27.46 7.56
CA ASP A 67 -0.63 -26.58 8.34
C ASP A 67 -1.16 -25.12 8.34
N ARG A 68 -1.56 -24.61 7.17
CA ARG A 68 -2.13 -23.27 7.03
C ARG A 68 -3.44 -23.13 7.78
N ILE A 69 -4.33 -24.14 7.70
CA ILE A 69 -5.60 -24.16 8.43
C ILE A 69 -5.34 -24.17 9.94
N ASN A 70 -4.42 -25.01 10.41
CA ASN A 70 -4.07 -25.12 11.82
C ASN A 70 -3.48 -23.80 12.33
N LEU A 71 -2.61 -23.15 11.57
CA LEU A 71 -2.08 -21.84 11.91
C LEU A 71 -3.20 -20.78 12.05
N LEU A 72 -4.08 -20.68 11.06
CA LEU A 72 -5.18 -19.70 11.08
C LEU A 72 -6.18 -19.97 12.23
N LYS A 73 -6.45 -21.24 12.55
CA LYS A 73 -7.26 -21.64 13.71
C LYS A 73 -6.56 -21.37 15.04
N GLY A 74 -5.24 -21.54 15.09
CA GLY A 74 -4.41 -21.41 16.29
C GLY A 74 -3.85 -20.01 16.48
N ASP A 75 -2.54 -19.93 16.67
CA ASP A 75 -1.82 -18.72 17.05
C ASP A 75 -1.45 -17.84 15.85
N SER A 76 -2.46 -17.46 15.05
CA SER A 76 -2.30 -16.46 13.98
C SER A 76 -3.22 -15.28 14.19
N ASN A 77 -2.63 -14.08 14.04
CA ASN A 77 -3.39 -12.82 13.99
C ASN A 77 -4.26 -12.75 12.73
N TYR A 78 -3.87 -13.40 11.65
CA TYR A 78 -4.59 -13.39 10.37
C TYR A 78 -5.83 -14.28 10.37
N GLY A 79 -5.97 -15.20 11.32
CA GLY A 79 -7.20 -15.96 11.49
C GLY A 79 -8.35 -15.18 12.17
N ARG A 80 -8.04 -14.09 12.88
CA ARG A 80 -9.01 -13.32 13.67
C ARG A 80 -9.96 -12.55 12.77
N CYS A 81 -11.20 -12.34 13.25
CA CYS A 81 -12.14 -11.47 12.58
C CYS A 81 -11.60 -10.03 12.56
N ILE A 82 -11.46 -9.43 11.37
CA ILE A 82 -10.95 -8.05 11.21
C ILE A 82 -11.76 -6.99 11.96
N TYR A 83 -13.03 -7.25 12.25
CA TYR A 83 -13.89 -6.35 13.04
C TYR A 83 -13.73 -6.54 14.55
N LYS A 84 -13.17 -7.67 14.99
CA LYS A 84 -13.01 -8.06 16.40
C LYS A 84 -11.54 -8.28 16.78
N CYS A 85 -10.63 -7.68 16.01
CA CYS A 85 -9.25 -7.54 16.42
C CYS A 85 -9.03 -6.23 17.18
N ASP A 86 -7.90 -6.14 17.86
CA ASP A 86 -7.42 -5.00 18.63
C ASP A 86 -6.75 -3.93 17.73
N ASN A 87 -7.11 -3.88 16.44
CA ASN A 87 -6.59 -2.88 15.51
C ASN A 87 -7.00 -1.46 15.96
N ASN A 88 -6.03 -0.58 16.16
CA ASN A 88 -6.23 0.83 16.51
C ASN A 88 -5.79 1.78 15.39
N VAL A 89 -5.38 1.25 14.23
CA VAL A 89 -4.95 2.03 13.07
C VAL A 89 -6.16 2.60 12.33
N VAL A 90 -6.00 3.79 11.76
CA VAL A 90 -6.97 4.42 10.85
C VAL A 90 -7.20 3.54 9.62
N ASP A 91 -8.45 3.49 9.14
CA ASP A 91 -8.76 2.78 7.89
C ASP A 91 -9.00 3.73 6.71
N HIS A 92 -9.07 5.03 6.98
CA HIS A 92 -8.98 6.09 5.99
C HIS A 92 -8.41 7.34 6.63
N GLN A 93 -7.52 8.04 5.91
CA GLN A 93 -6.92 9.29 6.35
C GLN A 93 -6.55 10.16 5.15
N SER A 94 -6.85 11.44 5.27
CA SER A 94 -6.48 12.50 4.35
C SER A 94 -5.59 13.50 5.08
N VAL A 95 -4.37 13.68 4.59
CA VAL A 95 -3.39 14.61 5.15
C VAL A 95 -3.15 15.73 4.14
N LEU A 96 -3.28 16.97 4.60
CA LEU A 96 -2.88 18.18 3.87
C LEU A 96 -1.58 18.72 4.46
N VAL A 97 -0.62 19.00 3.58
CA VAL A 97 0.68 19.56 3.93
C VAL A 97 0.87 20.89 3.20
N ASN A 98 1.18 21.95 3.94
CA ASN A 98 1.60 23.23 3.39
C ASN A 98 3.10 23.42 3.62
N PHE A 99 3.86 23.46 2.53
CA PHE A 99 5.32 23.55 2.52
C PHE A 99 5.78 25.01 2.55
N LYS A 100 6.99 25.25 3.08
CA LYS A 100 7.56 26.60 3.25
C LYS A 100 7.71 27.38 1.93
N ASN A 101 7.92 26.67 0.81
CA ASN A 101 8.04 27.28 -0.51
C ASN A 101 6.69 27.61 -1.18
N GLY A 102 5.56 27.38 -0.49
CA GLY A 102 4.22 27.61 -1.00
C GLY A 102 3.60 26.44 -1.74
N ALA A 103 4.32 25.33 -1.95
CA ALA A 103 3.72 24.11 -2.47
C ALA A 103 2.73 23.52 -1.45
N THR A 104 1.70 22.84 -1.95
CA THR A 104 0.75 22.08 -1.14
C THR A 104 0.75 20.62 -1.57
N GLY A 105 0.61 19.71 -0.61
CA GLY A 105 0.47 18.29 -0.86
C GLY A 105 -0.77 17.73 -0.19
N THR A 106 -1.41 16.77 -0.84
CA THR A 106 -2.45 15.93 -0.24
C THR A 106 -2.02 14.48 -0.31
N HIS A 107 -2.07 13.77 0.82
CA HIS A 107 -1.85 12.34 0.88
C HIS A 107 -3.12 11.67 1.39
N ASN A 108 -3.68 10.75 0.60
CA ASN A 108 -4.88 10.01 0.95
C ASN A 108 -4.53 8.53 1.05
N MET A 109 -4.74 7.95 2.23
CA MET A 109 -4.64 6.52 2.47
C MET A 109 -6.05 6.03 2.80
N VAL A 110 -6.64 5.19 1.94
CA VAL A 110 -8.02 4.72 2.09
C VAL A 110 -8.07 3.21 1.91
N GLY A 111 -8.36 2.50 2.99
CA GLY A 111 -8.62 1.07 3.00
C GLY A 111 -10.02 0.72 2.50
N GLY A 112 -10.26 -0.57 2.27
CA GLY A 112 -11.57 -1.06 1.81
C GLY A 112 -11.88 -0.82 0.33
N SER A 113 -10.90 -0.35 -0.46
CA SER A 113 -10.98 -0.27 -1.92
C SER A 113 -11.13 -1.65 -2.56
N ALA A 114 -11.64 -1.69 -3.79
CA ALA A 114 -11.80 -2.92 -4.56
C ALA A 114 -10.45 -3.54 -4.99
N GLY A 115 -9.38 -2.75 -4.99
CA GLY A 115 -8.03 -3.19 -5.34
C GLY A 115 -6.96 -2.22 -4.80
N PRO A 116 -5.71 -2.67 -4.72
CA PRO A 116 -4.57 -1.81 -4.41
C PRO A 116 -4.38 -0.79 -5.54
N MET A 117 -3.99 0.43 -5.16
CA MET A 117 -3.81 1.52 -6.10
C MET A 117 -2.92 2.60 -5.49
N ARG A 118 -1.91 3.04 -6.23
CA ARG A 118 -0.99 4.12 -5.86
C ARG A 118 -0.95 5.12 -7.00
N ARG A 119 -1.62 6.24 -6.80
CA ARG A 119 -1.66 7.34 -7.77
C ARG A 119 -0.83 8.51 -7.31
N ILE A 120 -0.19 9.15 -8.28
CA ILE A 120 0.52 10.39 -8.09
C ILE A 120 0.00 11.43 -9.07
N HIS A 121 -0.08 12.69 -8.62
CA HIS A 121 -0.37 13.84 -9.47
C HIS A 121 0.44 15.03 -8.96
N ILE A 122 1.36 15.50 -9.78
CA ILE A 122 2.26 16.61 -9.51
C ILE A 122 1.91 17.70 -10.51
N ILE A 123 1.47 18.85 -10.01
CA ILE A 123 1.16 20.02 -10.84
C ILE A 123 2.22 21.07 -10.58
N GLY A 124 2.83 21.57 -11.66
CA GLY A 124 3.78 22.68 -11.65
C GLY A 124 3.33 23.81 -12.55
N THR A 125 4.14 24.86 -12.63
CA THR A 125 3.82 26.06 -13.42
C THR A 125 3.85 25.86 -14.94
N LYS A 126 4.37 24.71 -15.41
CA LYS A 126 4.52 24.37 -16.84
C LYS A 126 3.62 23.22 -17.29
N GLY A 127 2.82 22.65 -16.39
CA GLY A 127 2.05 21.45 -16.66
C GLY A 127 2.02 20.49 -15.48
N GLU A 128 1.79 19.23 -15.76
CA GLU A 128 1.51 18.20 -14.77
C GLU A 128 2.12 16.85 -15.15
N ILE A 129 2.39 16.06 -14.12
CA ILE A 129 2.77 14.65 -14.23
C ILE A 129 1.75 13.87 -13.39
N TYR A 130 1.12 12.85 -13.97
CA TYR A 130 0.20 12.00 -13.23
C TYR A 130 0.25 10.55 -13.71
N GLY A 131 -0.03 9.61 -12.83
CA GLY A 131 0.01 8.20 -13.17
C GLY A 131 -0.50 7.29 -12.08
N ASP A 132 -0.66 6.03 -12.45
CA ASP A 132 -1.07 4.93 -11.59
C ASP A 132 0.09 3.92 -11.58
N PHE A 133 0.65 3.66 -10.40
CA PHE A 133 1.81 2.77 -10.26
C PHE A 133 1.50 1.39 -10.81
N GLU A 134 0.29 0.89 -10.54
CA GLU A 134 -0.17 -0.43 -10.97
C GLU A 134 -0.26 -0.58 -12.50
N GLU A 135 -0.38 0.53 -13.24
CA GLU A 135 -0.38 0.54 -14.72
C GLU A 135 1.02 0.59 -15.33
N SER A 136 2.08 0.73 -14.52
CA SER A 136 3.46 0.91 -14.98
C SER A 136 3.62 2.09 -15.95
N LYS A 137 2.76 3.12 -15.84
CA LYS A 137 2.66 4.24 -16.77
C LYS A 137 2.48 5.56 -16.03
N PHE A 138 3.01 6.61 -16.60
CA PHE A 138 2.65 7.97 -16.22
C PHE A 138 2.54 8.87 -17.44
N THR A 139 1.80 9.95 -17.29
CA THR A 139 1.58 10.96 -18.33
C THR A 139 2.28 12.24 -17.93
N VAL A 140 2.97 12.87 -18.88
CA VAL A 140 3.51 14.22 -18.78
C VAL A 140 2.67 15.10 -19.71
N ALA A 141 1.91 16.03 -19.13
CA ALA A 141 1.16 17.02 -19.88
C ALA A 141 1.77 18.40 -19.67
N LYS A 142 2.12 19.11 -20.75
CA LYS A 142 2.69 20.46 -20.68
C LYS A 142 1.65 21.48 -21.13
N ILE A 143 1.59 22.61 -20.45
CA ILE A 143 0.76 23.75 -20.84
C ILE A 143 1.26 24.25 -22.20
N HIS A 144 0.41 24.21 -23.22
CA HIS A 144 0.77 24.58 -24.59
C HIS A 144 -0.44 25.17 -25.33
N PRO A 145 -0.88 26.38 -24.94
CA PRO A 145 -2.00 27.03 -25.60
C PRO A 145 -1.59 27.51 -27.00
N THR A 146 -2.29 27.03 -28.01
CA THR A 146 -2.27 27.47 -29.41
C THR A 146 -3.70 27.81 -29.84
N LYS A 147 -3.94 28.05 -31.13
CA LYS A 147 -5.32 28.22 -31.64
C LYS A 147 -6.13 26.91 -31.61
N THR A 148 -5.46 25.76 -31.56
CA THR A 148 -6.05 24.43 -31.74
C THR A 148 -5.85 23.51 -30.56
N ASP A 149 -4.85 23.78 -29.73
CA ASP A 149 -4.40 22.90 -28.66
C ASP A 149 -4.22 23.69 -27.36
N GLU A 150 -4.49 23.06 -26.23
CA GLU A 150 -4.27 23.66 -24.90
C GLU A 150 -3.05 23.07 -24.19
N LYS A 151 -2.62 21.87 -24.63
CA LYS A 151 -1.54 21.10 -24.03
C LYS A 151 -0.89 20.13 -25.00
N THR A 152 0.35 19.76 -24.72
CA THR A 152 1.01 18.58 -25.32
C THR A 152 1.01 17.44 -24.30
N VAL A 153 0.77 16.21 -24.74
CA VAL A 153 0.69 15.03 -23.87
C VAL A 153 1.69 13.97 -24.33
N GLU A 154 2.46 13.45 -23.39
CA GLU A 154 3.37 12.32 -23.57
C GLU A 154 3.02 11.24 -22.53
N VAL A 155 2.77 10.03 -22.99
CA VAL A 155 2.60 8.87 -22.10
C VAL A 155 3.92 8.12 -22.05
N VAL A 156 4.48 7.98 -20.86
CA VAL A 156 5.69 7.21 -20.60
C VAL A 156 5.27 5.84 -20.08
N ASP A 157 5.53 4.82 -20.90
CA ASP A 157 5.37 3.42 -20.52
C ASP A 157 6.70 2.90 -19.99
N LEU A 158 6.75 2.53 -18.70
CA LEU A 158 7.94 1.97 -18.09
C LEU A 158 8.14 0.49 -18.47
N ASN A 159 7.11 -0.16 -19.01
CA ASN A 159 7.09 -1.58 -19.37
C ASN A 159 7.64 -2.51 -18.26
N VAL A 160 7.30 -2.19 -17.01
CA VAL A 160 7.64 -3.00 -15.84
C VAL A 160 6.49 -3.98 -15.60
N ASN A 161 6.81 -5.27 -15.71
CA ASN A 161 5.84 -6.36 -15.61
C ASN A 161 6.00 -7.19 -14.32
N GLY A 162 6.65 -6.61 -13.30
CA GLY A 162 6.87 -7.25 -12.00
C GLY A 162 5.61 -7.30 -11.13
N ASP A 163 5.78 -7.58 -9.84
CA ASP A 163 4.68 -7.50 -8.87
C ASP A 163 4.29 -6.04 -8.59
N MET A 164 3.46 -5.48 -9.47
CA MET A 164 3.04 -4.08 -9.42
C MET A 164 2.07 -3.78 -8.28
N VAL A 165 1.61 -4.78 -7.53
CA VAL A 165 0.67 -4.61 -6.40
C VAL A 165 1.28 -4.94 -5.04
N GLY A 166 2.53 -5.43 -5.02
CA GLY A 166 3.24 -5.84 -3.80
C GLY A 166 2.69 -7.10 -3.14
N ALA A 167 1.81 -7.84 -3.82
CA ALA A 167 1.14 -9.00 -3.25
C ALA A 167 2.08 -10.20 -3.08
N TYR A 168 3.21 -10.21 -3.77
CA TYR A 168 4.21 -11.28 -3.82
C TYR A 168 5.61 -10.79 -3.42
N GLY A 169 5.71 -9.55 -2.94
CA GLY A 169 6.94 -8.95 -2.40
C GLY A 169 7.86 -8.26 -3.41
N GLY A 170 7.49 -8.21 -4.70
CA GLY A 170 8.38 -7.68 -5.75
C GLY A 170 8.26 -6.17 -6.00
N HIS A 171 7.21 -5.51 -5.52
CA HIS A 171 7.01 -4.05 -5.55
C HIS A 171 7.43 -3.33 -6.85
N GLY A 172 7.16 -3.92 -8.01
CA GLY A 172 7.54 -3.37 -9.32
C GLY A 172 9.04 -3.18 -9.54
N GLY A 173 9.91 -3.89 -8.81
CA GLY A 173 11.36 -3.78 -8.93
C GLY A 173 11.97 -2.57 -8.20
N GLY A 174 11.17 -1.82 -7.45
CA GLY A 174 11.62 -0.62 -6.74
C GLY A 174 12.64 -0.93 -5.64
N ASP A 175 12.43 -2.03 -4.91
CA ASP A 175 13.28 -2.44 -3.78
C ASP A 175 14.71 -2.75 -4.23
N GLU A 176 14.87 -3.46 -5.35
CA GLU A 176 16.18 -3.77 -5.91
C GLU A 176 16.90 -2.51 -6.40
N LYS A 177 16.16 -1.52 -6.92
CA LYS A 177 16.74 -0.24 -7.34
C LYS A 177 17.18 0.61 -6.15
N LEU A 178 16.40 0.62 -5.06
CA LEU A 178 16.79 1.29 -3.82
C LEU A 178 18.04 0.65 -3.21
N ALA A 179 18.09 -0.69 -3.16
CA ALA A 179 19.26 -1.43 -2.67
C ALA A 179 20.51 -1.18 -3.54
N ALA A 180 20.35 -1.18 -4.86
CA ALA A 180 21.44 -0.88 -5.79
C ALA A 180 21.97 0.55 -5.61
N ASP A 181 21.08 1.54 -5.46
CA ASP A 181 21.47 2.93 -5.23
C ASP A 181 22.22 3.12 -3.91
N PHE A 182 21.79 2.42 -2.85
CA PHE A 182 22.49 2.39 -1.57
C PHE A 182 23.91 1.81 -1.69
N VAL A 183 24.07 0.67 -2.37
CA VAL A 183 25.39 0.04 -2.59
C VAL A 183 26.29 0.95 -3.43
N GLU A 184 25.76 1.59 -4.46
CA GLU A 184 26.52 2.52 -5.31
C GLU A 184 26.98 3.75 -4.52
N PHE A 185 26.11 4.30 -3.68
CA PHE A 185 26.46 5.39 -2.78
C PHE A 185 27.62 5.01 -1.84
N LEU A 186 27.58 3.83 -1.21
CA LEU A 186 28.66 3.35 -0.33
C LEU A 186 30.00 3.16 -1.06
N ARG A 187 29.97 2.91 -2.37
CA ARG A 187 31.18 2.78 -3.21
C ARG A 187 31.74 4.12 -3.67
N GLY A 188 31.12 5.24 -3.30
CA GLY A 188 31.51 6.58 -3.76
C GLY A 188 31.00 6.92 -5.16
N GLY A 189 30.04 6.16 -5.67
CA GLY A 189 29.36 6.45 -6.93
C GLY A 189 28.44 7.65 -6.82
N LYS A 190 27.91 8.10 -7.97
CA LYS A 190 26.95 9.21 -8.01
C LYS A 190 25.57 8.69 -7.59
N PRO A 191 24.93 9.27 -6.54
CA PRO A 191 23.60 8.88 -6.13
C PRO A 191 22.56 9.12 -7.23
N SER A 192 21.54 8.27 -7.28
CA SER A 192 20.37 8.51 -8.13
C SER A 192 19.60 9.76 -7.68
N LEU A 193 18.70 10.24 -8.53
CA LEU A 193 17.77 11.32 -8.18
C LEU A 193 16.79 10.93 -7.05
N ALA A 194 16.64 9.63 -6.78
CA ALA A 194 15.77 9.11 -5.73
C ALA A 194 16.53 8.82 -4.43
N CYS A 195 17.84 9.01 -4.39
CA CYS A 195 18.63 8.83 -3.18
C CYS A 195 18.21 9.85 -2.12
N THR A 196 17.85 9.37 -0.93
CA THR A 196 17.43 10.20 0.19
C THR A 196 18.44 10.10 1.33
N SER A 197 18.60 11.20 2.07
CA SER A 197 19.37 11.23 3.30
C SER A 197 18.50 10.80 4.49
N ILE A 198 19.13 10.52 5.63
CA ILE A 198 18.40 10.26 6.88
C ILE A 198 17.50 11.45 7.28
N PHE A 199 17.87 12.68 6.92
CA PHE A 199 17.07 13.87 7.25
C PHE A 199 15.77 13.94 6.47
N ASP A 200 15.74 13.44 5.24
CA ASP A 200 14.50 13.34 4.45
C ASP A 200 13.52 12.37 5.11
N SER A 201 14.03 11.22 5.58
CA SER A 201 13.24 10.25 6.35
C SER A 201 12.72 10.84 7.66
N VAL A 202 13.55 11.58 8.40
CA VAL A 202 13.12 12.25 9.64
C VAL A 202 12.02 13.27 9.36
N ALA A 203 12.14 14.08 8.31
CA ALA A 203 11.11 15.04 7.92
C ALA A 203 9.78 14.33 7.59
N GLY A 204 9.82 13.21 6.87
CA GLY A 204 8.65 12.38 6.60
C GLY A 204 7.98 11.86 7.87
N HIS A 205 8.76 11.33 8.82
CA HIS A 205 8.23 10.84 10.10
C HIS A 205 7.61 11.95 10.95
N LEU A 206 8.22 13.13 10.97
CA LEU A 206 7.65 14.29 11.66
C LEU A 206 6.30 14.69 11.05
N CYS A 207 6.15 14.58 9.73
CA CYS A 207 4.84 14.79 9.09
C CYS A 207 3.79 13.78 9.56
N VAL A 208 4.19 12.52 9.74
CA VAL A 208 3.30 11.45 10.24
C VAL A 208 2.89 11.71 11.70
N TYR A 209 3.82 12.09 12.58
CA TYR A 209 3.47 12.37 13.99
C TYR A 209 2.60 13.61 14.19
N LEU A 210 2.65 14.56 13.25
CA LEU A 210 1.81 15.75 13.25
C LEU A 210 0.43 15.49 12.61
N ALA A 211 0.27 14.38 11.88
CA ALA A 211 -0.96 13.96 11.23
C ALA A 211 -1.78 13.02 12.13
#